data_AF-A0A3N5XSJ9-F1
#
_entry.id   AF-A0A3N5XSJ9-F1
#
_cell.length_a   1.000
_cell.length_b   1.000
_cell.length_c   1.000
_cell.angle_alpha   90.00
_cell.angle_beta   90.00
_cell.angle_gamma   90.00
#
_symmetry.space_group_name_H-M   'P 1'
#
loop_
_entity.id
_entity.type
_entity.pdbx_description
1 polymer ?
#
loop_
_entity_poly.entity_id
_entity_poly.type
_entity_poly.pdbx_seq_one_letter_code
_entity_poly.pdbx_strand_id
1 'polypeptide(L)'
;MDFEKLLEFFRALEEEGVEYVLVGAVGLTVHGIVRATQDVDVFVRPVEENVRRLRVALRRVFPTDSSIDEISASDLAGEYPAIRYNSPDGSLTIDIIARLGEAFSFESLQWETKAYEGVSILVATPKTLYDMKRDTVRLQDRADAESLKEEFDLGD
;
A
#
# COMPACT_ATOMS: atom_id res chain seq x y z
N MET A 1 -5.24 9.55 10.31
CA MET A 1 -5.22 8.07 10.20
C MET A 1 -5.30 7.46 11.58
N ASP A 2 -6.27 6.59 11.82
CA ASP A 2 -6.41 5.78 13.03
C ASP A 2 -5.49 4.56 12.95
N PHE A 3 -4.63 4.38 13.95
CA PHE A 3 -3.61 3.35 13.95
C PHE A 3 -4.16 1.95 14.27
N GLU A 4 -5.16 1.84 15.15
CA GLU A 4 -5.75 0.55 15.49
C GLU A 4 -6.50 -0.01 14.27
N LYS A 5 -7.23 0.85 13.56
CA LYS A 5 -7.90 0.49 12.30
C LYS A 5 -6.92 0.09 11.20
N LEU A 6 -5.77 0.75 11.14
CA LEU A 6 -4.70 0.39 10.19
C LEU A 6 -4.19 -1.03 10.45
N LEU A 7 -3.93 -1.39 11.71
CA LEU A 7 -3.50 -2.73 12.08
C LEU A 7 -4.61 -3.77 11.85
N GLU A 8 -5.87 -3.44 12.13
CA GLU A 8 -7.03 -4.27 11.81
C GLU A 8 -7.12 -4.55 10.30
N PHE A 9 -6.90 -3.53 9.47
CA PHE A 9 -6.85 -3.66 8.01
C PHE A 9 -5.76 -4.61 7.55
N PHE A 10 -4.51 -4.45 8.00
CA PHE A 10 -3.44 -5.37 7.61
C PHE A 10 -3.67 -6.81 8.08
N ARG A 11 -4.22 -7.01 9.28
CA ARG A 11 -4.63 -8.36 9.74
C ARG A 11 -5.68 -8.96 8.82
N ALA A 12 -6.70 -8.18 8.44
CA ALA A 12 -7.75 -8.64 7.53
C ALA A 12 -7.21 -8.99 6.14
N LEU A 13 -6.22 -8.24 5.63
CA LEU A 13 -5.55 -8.56 4.36
C LEU A 13 -4.80 -9.90 4.44
N GLU A 14 -4.06 -10.14 5.53
CA GLU A 14 -3.36 -11.39 5.78
C GLU A 14 -4.34 -12.57 5.88
N GLU A 15 -5.39 -12.45 6.70
CA GLU A 15 -6.39 -13.49 6.93
C GLU A 15 -7.17 -13.88 5.68
N GLU A 16 -7.47 -12.92 4.80
CA GLU A 16 -8.14 -13.17 3.52
C GLU A 16 -7.17 -13.60 2.40
N GLY A 17 -5.86 -13.61 2.66
CA GLY A 17 -4.84 -13.98 1.68
C GLY A 17 -4.84 -13.05 0.47
N VAL A 18 -4.92 -11.73 0.73
CA VAL A 18 -4.86 -10.70 -0.32
C VAL A 18 -3.42 -10.61 -0.83
N GLU A 19 -3.26 -10.63 -2.14
CA GLU A 19 -2.00 -10.33 -2.81
C GLU A 19 -1.82 -8.80 -2.85
N TYR A 20 -1.14 -8.28 -1.82
CA TYR A 20 -0.82 -6.87 -1.68
C TYR A 20 0.65 -6.65 -1.29
N VAL A 21 1.14 -5.43 -1.51
CA VAL A 21 2.42 -4.94 -1.01
C VAL A 21 2.20 -3.53 -0.47
N LEU A 22 2.50 -3.30 0.81
CA LEU A 22 2.52 -1.98 1.42
C LEU A 22 3.64 -1.14 0.80
N VAL A 23 3.30 0.05 0.32
CA VAL A 23 4.25 1.02 -0.25
C VAL A 23 4.09 2.39 0.44
N GLY A 24 4.68 3.43 -0.15
CA GLY A 24 4.50 4.80 0.32
C GLY A 24 5.07 5.04 1.72
N ALA A 25 4.55 6.06 2.39
CA ALA A 25 5.09 6.55 3.67
C ALA A 25 4.87 5.59 4.85
N VAL A 26 3.77 4.83 4.85
CA VAL A 26 3.55 3.79 5.86
C VAL A 26 4.56 2.65 5.66
N GLY A 27 4.90 2.30 4.41
CA GLY A 27 5.99 1.39 4.10
C GLY A 27 7.33 1.83 4.70
N LEU A 28 7.71 3.11 4.52
CA LEU A 28 8.90 3.69 5.16
C LEU A 28 8.89 3.51 6.68
N THR A 29 7.73 3.72 7.31
CA THR A 29 7.57 3.60 8.76
C THR A 29 7.80 2.17 9.25
N VAL A 30 7.34 1.16 8.50
CA VAL A 30 7.62 -0.26 8.78
C VAL A 30 9.13 -0.59 8.62
N HIS A 31 9.87 0.22 7.86
CA HIS A 31 11.32 0.18 7.77
C HIS A 31 12.06 1.02 8.81
N GLY A 32 11.35 1.73 9.70
CA GLY A 32 11.94 2.56 10.74
C GLY A 32 12.15 4.03 10.35
N ILE A 33 11.81 4.41 9.12
CA ILE A 33 11.89 5.79 8.64
C ILE A 33 10.53 6.45 8.86
N VAL A 34 10.45 7.30 9.90
CA VAL A 34 9.19 7.94 10.29
C VAL A 34 8.91 9.16 9.40
N ARG A 35 7.80 9.11 8.66
CA ARG A 35 7.30 10.24 7.87
C ARG A 35 5.79 10.40 8.08
N ALA A 36 5.37 11.60 8.47
CA ALA A 36 3.96 11.90 8.68
C ALA A 36 3.15 11.73 7.38
N THR A 37 2.09 10.94 7.42
CA THR A 37 1.17 10.69 6.31
C THR A 37 -0.27 10.61 6.81
N GLN A 38 -1.22 10.84 5.92
CA GLN A 38 -2.65 10.64 6.20
C GLN A 38 -3.25 9.47 5.42
N ASP A 39 -2.55 9.04 4.37
CA ASP A 39 -2.99 7.98 3.47
C ASP A 39 -2.08 6.75 3.64
N VAL A 40 -2.64 5.56 3.43
CA VAL A 40 -1.91 4.29 3.32
C VAL A 40 -1.97 3.80 1.87
N ASP A 41 -0.80 3.55 1.29
CA ASP A 41 -0.67 3.10 -0.09
C ASP A 41 -0.46 1.57 -0.14
N VAL A 42 -1.36 0.85 -0.79
CA VAL A 42 -1.22 -0.60 -1.01
C VAL A 42 -1.21 -0.91 -2.51
N PHE A 43 -0.18 -1.62 -2.93
CA PHE A 43 -0.05 -2.13 -4.29
C PHE A 43 -0.68 -3.51 -4.38
N VAL A 44 -1.65 -3.74 -5.25
CA VAL A 44 -2.44 -4.98 -5.32
C VAL A 44 -2.38 -5.60 -6.71
N ARG A 45 -2.43 -6.92 -6.79
CA ARG A 45 -2.59 -7.60 -8.09
C ARG A 45 -4.02 -7.38 -8.62
N PRO A 46 -4.22 -6.83 -9.84
CA PRO A 46 -5.55 -6.48 -10.36
C PRO A 46 -6.29 -7.69 -10.97
N VAL A 47 -6.42 -8.77 -10.20
CA VAL A 47 -7.16 -9.97 -10.59
C VAL A 47 -8.47 -10.03 -9.82
N GLU A 48 -9.55 -10.45 -10.48
CA GLU A 48 -10.92 -10.46 -9.93
C GLU A 48 -10.98 -11.12 -8.54
N GLU A 49 -10.40 -12.31 -8.42
CA GLU A 49 -10.35 -13.06 -7.16
C GLU A 49 -9.57 -12.31 -6.06
N ASN A 50 -8.47 -11.62 -6.41
CA ASN A 50 -7.70 -10.85 -5.43
C ASN A 50 -8.48 -9.61 -4.96
N VAL A 51 -9.14 -8.90 -5.89
CA VAL A 51 -9.99 -7.75 -5.56
C VAL A 51 -11.22 -8.18 -4.76
N ARG A 52 -11.76 -9.37 -5.02
CA ARG A 52 -12.80 -9.97 -4.16
C ARG A 52 -12.31 -10.15 -2.73
N ARG A 53 -11.10 -10.71 -2.52
CA ARG A 53 -10.50 -10.86 -1.17
C ARG A 53 -10.24 -9.51 -0.51
N LEU A 54 -9.72 -8.54 -1.26
CA LEU A 54 -9.53 -7.16 -0.77
C LEU A 54 -10.84 -6.55 -0.28
N ARG A 55 -11.93 -6.69 -1.04
CA ARG A 55 -13.27 -6.23 -0.63
C ARG A 55 -13.77 -6.95 0.63
N VAL A 56 -13.52 -8.25 0.77
CA VAL A 56 -13.88 -8.98 2.01
C VAL A 56 -13.08 -8.45 3.20
N ALA A 57 -11.76 -8.25 3.04
CA ALA A 57 -10.91 -7.69 4.08
C ALA A 57 -11.37 -6.29 4.51
N LEU A 58 -11.67 -5.41 3.55
CA LEU A 58 -12.23 -4.08 3.84
C LEU A 58 -13.56 -4.17 4.59
N ARG A 59 -14.47 -5.08 4.21
CA ARG A 59 -15.75 -5.27 4.90
C ARG A 59 -15.59 -5.84 6.32
N ARG A 60 -14.52 -6.56 6.64
CA ARG A 60 -14.24 -6.96 8.03
C ARG A 60 -14.02 -5.74 8.92
N VAL A 61 -13.31 -4.74 8.41
CA VAL A 61 -12.99 -3.50 9.13
C VAL A 61 -14.14 -2.48 9.10
N PHE A 62 -14.83 -2.40 7.96
CA PHE A 62 -15.89 -1.44 7.65
C PHE A 62 -17.15 -2.16 7.12
N PRO A 63 -17.91 -2.87 7.98
CA PRO A 63 -18.94 -3.81 7.56
C PRO A 63 -20.17 -3.19 6.89
N THR A 64 -20.43 -1.91 7.13
CA THR A 64 -21.62 -1.21 6.61
C THR A 64 -21.31 -0.33 5.39
N ASP A 65 -20.07 -0.30 4.91
CA ASP A 65 -19.69 0.57 3.80
C ASP A 65 -19.98 -0.08 2.45
N SER A 66 -20.95 0.47 1.72
CA SER A 66 -21.31 0.05 0.37
C SER A 66 -20.32 0.51 -0.69
N SER A 67 -19.49 1.54 -0.43
CA SER A 67 -18.51 2.03 -1.41
C SER A 67 -17.43 0.99 -1.73
N ILE A 68 -17.24 0.00 -0.86
CA ILE A 68 -16.35 -1.14 -1.09
C ILE A 68 -16.77 -1.93 -2.34
N ASP A 69 -18.07 -1.95 -2.68
CA ASP A 69 -18.57 -2.61 -3.89
C ASP A 69 -18.06 -1.98 -5.19
N GLU A 70 -17.70 -0.69 -5.15
CA GLU A 70 -17.21 0.08 -6.29
C GLU A 70 -15.75 -0.25 -6.65
N ILE A 71 -15.02 -0.93 -5.76
CA ILE A 71 -13.64 -1.36 -6.03
C ILE A 71 -13.67 -2.54 -7.01
N SER A 72 -13.26 -2.28 -8.25
CA SER A 72 -13.30 -3.28 -9.32
C SER A 72 -11.90 -3.63 -9.86
N ALA A 73 -11.72 -4.90 -10.23
CA ALA A 73 -10.50 -5.35 -10.88
C ALA A 73 -10.34 -4.75 -12.29
N SER A 74 -11.45 -4.48 -12.99
CA SER A 74 -11.42 -3.85 -14.30
C SER A 74 -10.88 -2.43 -14.27
N ASP A 75 -11.23 -1.63 -13.25
CA ASP A 75 -10.71 -0.27 -13.11
C ASP A 75 -9.22 -0.29 -12.76
N LEU A 76 -8.85 -1.15 -11.81
CA LEU A 76 -7.43 -1.34 -11.42
C LEU A 76 -6.57 -1.90 -12.56
N ALA A 77 -7.12 -2.73 -13.45
CA ALA A 77 -6.43 -3.22 -14.64
C ALA A 77 -6.47 -2.22 -15.82
N GLY A 78 -7.26 -1.16 -15.72
CA GLY A 78 -7.56 -0.24 -16.81
C GLY A 78 -6.54 0.88 -17.01
N GLU A 79 -7.02 1.97 -17.59
CA GLU A 79 -6.23 3.17 -17.88
C GLU A 79 -5.84 3.94 -16.61
N TYR A 80 -6.68 3.88 -15.58
CA TYR A 80 -6.47 4.52 -14.28
C TYR A 80 -6.30 3.45 -13.18
N PRO A 81 -5.10 2.85 -13.06
CA PRO A 81 -4.86 1.68 -12.22
C PRO A 81 -4.70 2.03 -10.73
N ALA A 82 -5.48 2.99 -10.23
CA ALA A 82 -5.48 3.41 -8.84
C ALA A 82 -6.88 3.84 -8.40
N ILE A 83 -7.29 3.39 -7.21
CA ILE A 83 -8.56 3.73 -6.57
C ILE A 83 -8.25 4.25 -5.17
N ARG A 84 -8.79 5.41 -4.82
CA ARG A 84 -8.75 5.92 -3.45
C ARG A 84 -10.03 5.54 -2.72
N TYR A 85 -9.89 4.74 -1.68
CA TYR A 85 -10.96 4.40 -0.76
C TYR A 85 -10.84 5.25 0.51
N ASN A 86 -11.91 5.92 0.92
CA ASN A 86 -11.96 6.66 2.18
C ASN A 86 -12.98 5.96 3.07
N SER A 87 -12.58 5.56 4.27
CA SER A 87 -13.51 4.93 5.21
C SER A 87 -14.61 5.91 5.62
N PRO A 88 -15.83 5.42 5.92
CA PRO A 88 -16.99 6.28 6.16
C PRO A 88 -16.87 7.09 7.46
N ASP A 89 -16.06 6.60 8.41
CA ASP A 89 -15.74 7.26 9.69
C ASP A 89 -14.50 8.16 9.60
N GLY A 90 -13.85 8.25 8.43
CA GLY A 90 -12.63 9.03 8.22
C GLY A 90 -11.38 8.49 8.93
N SER A 91 -11.45 7.26 9.47
CA SER A 91 -10.33 6.62 10.15
C SER A 91 -9.16 6.32 9.21
N LEU A 92 -9.43 5.86 7.98
CA LEU A 92 -8.43 5.49 6.97
C LEU A 92 -8.73 6.10 5.60
N THR A 93 -7.67 6.55 4.93
CA THR A 93 -7.64 6.79 3.49
C THR A 93 -6.66 5.80 2.88
N ILE A 94 -7.14 4.96 1.97
CA ILE A 94 -6.38 3.86 1.37
C ILE A 94 -6.26 4.12 -0.13
N ASP A 95 -5.03 4.29 -0.61
CA ASP A 95 -4.73 4.33 -2.03
C ASP A 95 -4.41 2.90 -2.51
N ILE A 96 -5.33 2.32 -3.27
CA ILE A 96 -5.22 0.99 -3.85
C ILE A 96 -4.65 1.14 -5.25
N ILE A 97 -3.41 0.71 -5.46
CA ILE A 97 -2.66 0.91 -6.70
C ILE A 97 -2.40 -0.45 -7.33
N ALA A 98 -2.53 -0.59 -8.64
CA ALA A 98 -2.21 -1.83 -9.35
C ALA A 98 -1.06 -1.68 -10.36
N ARG A 99 -0.76 -0.43 -10.75
CA ARG A 99 0.32 -0.12 -11.70
C ARG A 99 0.72 1.35 -11.57
N LEU A 100 2.01 1.66 -11.73
CA LEU A 100 2.50 3.03 -11.88
C LEU A 100 3.23 3.16 -13.22
N GLY A 101 2.53 3.75 -14.20
CA GLY A 101 3.02 3.87 -15.56
C GLY A 101 3.37 2.51 -16.18
N GLU A 102 4.53 2.43 -16.82
CA GLU A 102 5.10 1.17 -17.31
C GLU A 102 6.23 0.65 -16.40
N ALA A 103 6.62 1.43 -15.39
CA ALA A 103 7.78 1.14 -14.55
C ALA A 103 7.49 0.11 -13.46
N PHE A 104 6.28 0.13 -12.89
CA PHE A 104 5.91 -0.74 -11.77
C PHE A 104 4.57 -1.43 -12.01
N SER A 105 4.62 -2.76 -11.90
CA SER A 105 3.48 -3.69 -11.80
C SER A 105 3.63 -4.51 -10.53
N PHE A 106 2.58 -5.22 -10.12
CA PHE A 106 2.64 -6.06 -8.91
C PHE A 106 3.79 -7.09 -9.00
N GLU A 107 4.00 -7.66 -10.18
CA GLU A 107 5.01 -8.69 -10.46
C GLU A 107 6.45 -8.17 -10.45
N SER A 108 6.65 -6.87 -10.68
CA SER A 108 8.00 -6.27 -10.67
C SER A 108 8.46 -5.87 -9.27
N LEU A 109 7.56 -5.73 -8.30
CA LEU A 109 7.92 -5.29 -6.95
C LEU A 109 8.71 -6.36 -6.21
N GLN A 110 9.79 -5.96 -5.56
CA GLN A 110 10.44 -6.78 -4.54
C GLN A 110 9.87 -6.40 -3.18
N TRP A 111 9.46 -7.41 -2.41
CA TRP A 111 8.82 -7.23 -1.12
C TRP A 111 9.39 -8.20 -0.09
N GLU A 112 9.19 -7.88 1.17
CA GLU A 112 9.49 -8.74 2.31
C GLU A 112 8.35 -8.71 3.32
N THR A 113 8.31 -9.73 4.16
CA THR A 113 7.36 -9.79 5.27
C THR A 113 8.01 -9.22 6.53
N LYS A 114 7.39 -8.22 7.15
CA LYS A 114 7.85 -7.66 8.42
C LYS A 114 6.75 -7.72 9.48
N ALA A 115 7.13 -8.09 10.69
CA ALA A 115 6.24 -7.97 11.85
C ALA A 115 6.27 -6.52 12.36
N TYR A 116 5.10 -5.90 12.46
CA TYR A 116 4.93 -4.55 12.96
C TYR A 116 3.74 -4.52 13.91
N GLU A 117 3.97 -4.17 15.19
CA GLU A 117 2.96 -4.21 16.26
C GLU A 117 2.19 -5.55 16.33
N GLY A 118 2.91 -6.66 16.12
CA GLY A 118 2.37 -8.01 16.13
C GLY A 118 1.54 -8.40 14.90
N VAL A 119 1.52 -7.57 13.86
CA VAL A 119 0.88 -7.86 12.56
C VAL A 119 1.95 -8.15 11.51
N SER A 120 1.76 -9.21 10.73
CA SER A 120 2.61 -9.52 9.59
C SER A 120 2.20 -8.66 8.40
N ILE A 121 3.14 -7.88 7.85
CA ILE A 121 2.87 -6.97 6.74
C ILE A 121 3.79 -7.31 5.58
N LEU A 122 3.21 -7.53 4.40
CA LEU A 122 3.93 -7.55 3.13
C LEU A 122 4.27 -6.11 2.76
N VAL A 123 5.56 -5.76 2.77
CA VAL A 123 6.04 -4.39 2.52
C VAL A 123 7.08 -4.40 1.40
N ALA A 124 7.05 -3.40 0.53
CA ALA A 124 8.07 -3.25 -0.50
C ALA A 124 9.44 -3.05 0.14
N THR A 125 10.47 -3.72 -0.41
CA THR A 125 11.84 -3.58 0.10
C THR A 125 12.29 -2.12 0.07
N PRO A 126 13.29 -1.72 0.90
CA PRO A 126 13.83 -0.36 0.87
C PRO A 126 14.28 0.06 -0.54
N LYS A 127 14.88 -0.86 -1.31
CA LYS A 127 15.29 -0.60 -2.70
C LYS A 127 14.09 -0.34 -3.61
N THR A 128 13.02 -1.13 -3.52
CA THR A 128 11.79 -0.88 -4.30
C THR A 128 11.14 0.46 -3.92
N LEU A 129 11.05 0.79 -2.63
CA LEU A 129 10.54 2.10 -2.19
C LEU A 129 11.40 3.27 -2.71
N TYR A 130 12.73 3.09 -2.72
CA TYR A 130 13.67 4.07 -3.25
C TYR A 130 13.46 4.28 -4.75
N ASP A 131 13.41 3.20 -5.53
CA ASP A 131 13.24 3.26 -6.98
C ASP A 131 11.89 3.90 -7.36
N MET A 132 10.83 3.71 -6.55
CA MET A 132 9.53 4.37 -6.75
C MET A 132 9.56 5.88 -6.48
N LYS A 133 10.54 6.38 -5.73
CA LYS A 133 10.55 7.75 -5.20
C LYS A 133 11.65 8.64 -5.80
N ARG A 134 12.79 8.07 -6.19
CA ARG A 134 13.99 8.80 -6.62
C ARG A 134 13.77 9.68 -7.86
N ASP A 135 12.97 9.21 -8.81
CA ASP A 135 12.76 9.84 -10.12
C ASP A 135 11.41 10.59 -10.21
N THR A 136 10.95 11.14 -9.09
CA THR A 136 9.69 11.88 -9.01
C THR A 136 9.89 13.40 -8.97
N VAL A 137 8.87 14.15 -9.40
CA VAL A 137 8.86 15.63 -9.30
C VAL A 137 8.51 16.13 -7.90
N ARG A 138 8.05 15.24 -7.01
CA ARG A 138 7.61 15.60 -5.65
C ARG A 138 8.84 15.71 -4.75
N LEU A 139 9.09 16.91 -4.24
CA LEU A 139 10.25 17.17 -3.37
C LEU A 139 10.29 16.26 -2.15
N GLN A 140 9.12 15.91 -1.58
CA GLN A 140 9.05 15.02 -0.43
C GLN A 140 9.42 13.57 -0.78
N ASP A 141 9.00 13.06 -1.95
CA ASP A 141 9.40 11.72 -2.38
C ASP A 141 10.92 11.66 -2.63
N ARG A 142 11.51 12.72 -3.19
CA ARG A 142 12.98 12.80 -3.31
C ARG A 142 13.69 12.78 -1.96
N ALA A 143 13.17 13.49 -0.96
CA ALA A 143 13.73 13.45 0.40
C ALA A 143 13.61 12.04 1.03
N ASP A 144 12.46 11.38 0.86
CA ASP A 144 12.26 10.00 1.31
C ASP A 144 13.25 9.04 0.62
N ALA A 145 13.55 9.24 -0.67
CA ALA A 145 14.53 8.45 -1.41
C ALA A 145 15.95 8.64 -0.85
N GLU A 146 16.36 9.86 -0.52
CA GLU A 146 17.65 10.09 0.13
C GLU A 146 17.72 9.42 1.52
N SER A 147 16.66 9.51 2.33
CA SER A 147 16.62 8.82 3.64
C SER A 147 16.72 7.30 3.51
N LEU A 148 16.05 6.71 2.51
CA LEU A 148 16.20 5.28 2.21
C LEU A 148 17.61 4.93 1.76
N LYS A 149 18.24 5.80 0.96
CA LYS A 149 19.59 5.60 0.46
C LYS A 149 20.61 5.61 1.61
N GLU A 150 20.50 6.57 2.52
CA GLU A 150 21.37 6.72 3.68
C GLU A 150 21.17 5.59 4.71
N GLU A 151 19.93 5.26 5.06
CA GLU A 151 19.63 4.26 6.11
C GLU A 151 19.99 2.83 5.68
N PHE A 152 19.88 2.52 4.38
CA PHE A 152 20.06 1.17 3.86
C PHE A 152 21.28 1.02 2.94
N ASP A 153 22.18 2.00 2.90
CA ASP A 153 23.38 2.02 2.08
C ASP A 153 23.11 1.65 0.60
N LEU A 154 22.02 2.18 0.03
CA LEU A 154 21.61 1.82 -1.32
C LEU A 154 22.56 2.47 -2.34
N GLY A 155 23.11 1.67 -3.25
CA GLY A 155 23.83 2.18 -4.41
C GLY A 155 22.91 2.89 -5.41
N ASP A 156 23.50 3.75 -6.25
CA ASP A 156 22.81 4.40 -7.37
C ASP A 156 22.33 3.40 -8.44
#